data_AF-E1ZXZ2-F1
#
_entry.id   AF-E1ZXZ2-F1
#
_cell.length_a   1.000
_cell.length_b   1.000
_cell.length_c   1.000
_cell.angle_alpha   90.00
_cell.angle_beta   90.00
_cell.angle_gamma   90.00
#
_symmetry.space_group_name_H-M   'P 1'
#
loop_
_entity.id
_entity.type
_entity.pdbx_description
1 polymer ?
#
loop_
_entity_poly.entity_id
_entity_poly.type
_entity_poly.pdbx_seq_one_letter_code
_entity_poly.pdbx_strand_id
1 'polypeptide(L)' 'TAKLMELRFQLVLQPLYSPDLAPSDYYLFPNMKKRLTGRRFYSNEEVIAETNA' A
#
# COMPACT_ATOMS: atom_id res chain seq x y z
N THR A 1 14.76 -11.99 -4.73
CA THR A 1 14.64 -12.28 -6.18
C THR A 1 14.42 -13.76 -6.46
N ALA A 2 15.13 -14.69 -5.79
CA ALA A 2 14.95 -16.14 -5.99
C ALA A 2 13.48 -16.61 -5.91
N LYS A 3 12.73 -16.17 -4.89
CA LYS A 3 11.31 -16.53 -4.77
C LYS A 3 10.40 -15.90 -5.84
N LEU A 4 10.72 -14.69 -6.30
CA LEU A 4 9.97 -14.03 -7.38
C LEU A 4 10.18 -14.75 -8.71
N MET A 5 11.41 -15.22 -8.97
CA MET A 5 11.75 -16.01 -10.16
C MET A 5 11.09 -17.40 -10.12
N GLU A 6 11.10 -18.06 -8.96
CA GLU A 6 10.40 -19.34 -8.76
C GLU A 6 8.89 -19.22 -9.05
N LEU A 7 8.27 -18.13 -8.58
CA LEU A 7 6.86 -17.82 -8.81
C LEU A 7 6.59 -17.19 -10.19
N ARG A 8 7.63 -17.02 -11.02
CA ARG A 8 7.57 -16.43 -12.37
C ARG A 8 6.96 -15.03 -12.43
N PHE A 9 7.11 -14.24 -11.37
CA PHE A 9 6.73 -12.84 -11.38
C PHE A 9 7.76 -12.00 -12.13
N GLN A 10 7.26 -11.14 -13.01
CA GLN A 10 8.09 -10.12 -13.64
C GLN A 10 8.37 -9.00 -12.63
N LEU A 11 9.64 -8.69 -12.42
CA LEU A 11 10.05 -7.54 -11.61
C LEU A 11 10.05 -6.29 -12.48
N VAL A 12 9.24 -5.30 -12.10
CA VAL A 12 9.29 -3.96 -12.68
C VAL A 12 10.36 -3.16 -11.96
N LEU A 13 11.28 -2.55 -12.72
CA LEU A 13 12.30 -1.67 -12.17
C LEU A 13 11.62 -0.38 -11.67
N GLN A 14 11.71 -0.14 -10.36
CA GLN A 14 11.40 1.16 -9.79
C GLN A 14 12.68 1.97 -9.61
N PRO A 15 12.73 3.21 -10.11
CA PRO A 15 13.86 4.08 -9.82
C PRO A 15 13.95 4.37 -8.33
N LEU A 16 15.18 4.58 -7.86
CA LEU A 16 15.43 4.89 -6.47
C LEU A 16 14.75 6.21 -6.09
N TYR A 17 14.05 6.23 -4.95
CA TYR A 17 13.34 7.41 -4.44
C TYR A 17 12.29 8.01 -5.39
N SER A 18 11.57 7.17 -6.16
CA SER A 18 10.44 7.61 -6.99
C SER A 18 9.06 7.22 -6.43
N PRO A 19 8.61 7.80 -5.31
CA PRO A 19 7.25 7.57 -4.79
C PRO A 19 6.17 8.08 -5.76
N ASP A 20 6.51 9.03 -6.62
CA ASP A 20 5.65 9.54 -7.70
C ASP A 20 5.34 8.47 -8.77
N LEU A 21 6.22 7.48 -8.94
CA LEU A 21 6.04 6.39 -9.91
C LEU A 21 5.35 5.17 -9.32
N ALA A 22 5.24 5.07 -8.00
CA ALA A 22 4.62 3.95 -7.32
C ALA A 22 3.11 4.21 -7.12
N PRO A 23 2.20 3.45 -7.76
CA PRO A 23 0.75 3.64 -7.61
C PRO A 23 0.26 3.52 -6.17
N SER A 24 0.97 2.74 -5.35
CA SER A 24 0.74 2.68 -3.90
C SER A 24 0.94 4.04 -3.23
N ASP A 25 2.03 4.72 -3.56
CA ASP A 25 2.47 5.93 -2.86
C ASP A 25 1.79 7.20 -3.38
N TYR A 26 1.63 7.36 -4.70
CA TYR A 26 1.00 8.57 -5.24
C TYR A 26 -0.54 8.53 -5.22
N TYR A 27 -1.17 7.34 -5.24
CA TYR A 27 -2.63 7.22 -5.34
C TYR A 27 -3.26 6.51 -4.14
N LEU A 28 -2.85 5.28 -3.82
CA LEU A 28 -3.53 4.48 -2.79
C LEU A 28 -3.41 5.10 -1.40
N PHE A 29 -2.19 5.32 -0.91
CA PHE A 29 -1.97 5.81 0.46
C PHE A 29 -2.54 7.21 0.72
N PRO A 30 -2.46 8.20 -0.20
CA PRO A 30 -3.09 9.49 0.01
C PRO A 30 -4.61 9.39 0.14
N ASN A 31 -5.27 8.56 -0.67
CA ASN A 31 -6.72 8.36 -0.59
C ASN A 31 -7.12 7.62 0.68
N MET A 32 -6.36 6.60 1.07
CA MET A 32 -6.56 5.90 2.34
C MET A 32 -6.38 6.85 3.53
N LYS A 33 -5.32 7.67 3.54
CA LYS A 33 -5.11 8.69 4.57
C LYS A 33 -6.28 9.65 4.65
N LYS A 34 -6.82 10.15 3.52
CA LYS A 34 -8.01 11.02 3.54
C LYS A 34 -9.21 10.35 4.22
N ARG A 35 -9.46 9.06 3.95
CA ARG A 35 -10.55 8.30 4.60
C ARG A 35 -10.34 8.11 6.10
N LEU A 36 -9.10 7.86 6.51
CA LEU A 36 -8.74 7.52 7.90
C LEU A 36 -8.40 8.75 8.76
N THR A 37 -8.21 9.92 8.16
CA THR A 37 -7.81 11.14 8.87
C THR A 37 -8.83 11.48 9.95
N GLY A 38 -8.34 11.73 11.17
CA GLY A 38 -9.16 12.13 12.31
C GLY A 38 -9.91 11.00 13.02
N ARG A 39 -9.83 9.75 12.53
CA ARG A 39 -10.42 8.59 13.21
C ARG A 39 -9.44 8.03 14.25
N ARG A 40 -9.98 7.63 15.40
CA ARG A 40 -9.27 6.82 16.41
C ARG A 40 -9.88 5.43 16.42
N PHE A 41 -9.02 4.42 16.35
CA PHE A 41 -9.40 3.02 16.45
C PHE A 41 -8.92 2.49 17.80
N TYR A 42 -9.73 1.64 18.43
CA TYR A 42 -9.44 1.06 19.74
C TYR A 42 -9.01 -0.39 19.67
N SER A 43 -9.15 -1.02 18.50
CA SER A 43 -8.67 -2.38 18.25
C SER A 43 -8.16 -2.55 16.82
N ASN A 44 -7.42 -3.63 16.59
CA ASN A 44 -6.94 -3.97 15.25
C ASN A 44 -8.08 -4.39 14.32
N GLU A 45 -9.12 -5.03 14.87
CA GLU A 45 -10.29 -5.46 14.11
C GLU A 45 -11.02 -4.27 13.47
N GLU A 46 -11.13 -3.16 14.20
CA GLU A 46 -11.72 -1.92 13.67
C GLU A 46 -10.89 -1.34 12.51
N VAL A 47 -9.56 -1.34 12.64
CA VAL A 47 -8.66 -0.87 11.56
C VAL A 47 -8.82 -1.76 10.33
N ILE A 48 -8.80 -3.08 10.51
CA ILE A 48 -8.93 -4.06 9.41
C ILE A 48 -10.27 -3.88 8.70
N ALA A 49 -11.37 -3.73 9.45
CA ALA A 49 -12.69 -3.51 8.88
C ALA A 49 -12.76 -2.23 8.02
N GLU A 50 -12.16 -1.13 8.49
CA GLU A 50 -12.14 0.13 7.74
C GLU A 50 -11.23 0.08 6.50
N THR A 51 -10.12 -0.65 6.54
CA THR A 51 -9.20 -0.78 5.39
C THR A 51 -9.66 -1.79 4.33
N ASN A 52 -10.50 -2.75 4.70
CA ASN A 52 -11.04 -3.77 3.79
C ASN A 52 -12.39 -3.39 3.14
N ALA A 53 -12.96 -2.24 3.54
CA ALA A 53 -14.20 -1.69 3.02
C ALA A 53 -13.97 -0.76 1.82
#